data_AF-A0A9D1RW25-F1
#
_entry.id   AF-A0A9D1RW25-F1
#
_cell.length_a   1.000
_cell.length_b   1.000
_cell.length_c   1.000
_cell.angle_alpha   90.00
_cell.angle_beta   90.00
_cell.angle_gamma   90.00
#
_symmetry.space_group_name_H-M   'P 1'
#
loop_
_entity.id
_entity.type
_entity.pdbx_description
1 polymer ?
#
loop_
_entity_poly.entity_id
_entity_poly.type
_entity_poly.pdbx_seq_one_letter_code
_entity_poly.pdbx_strand_id
1 'polypeptide(L)'
;MAERQKKKTESQLPSFRQQVRNNRIVAAVYFVLRFFVVLVMIAQLFNRNFENFFLCILTLILFLIPSFLERKIKIELSGTLEVIILLFIFAAEILGEIQAYYIAFPYWDTMLH
;
A
#
# COMPACT_ATOMS: atom_id res chain seq x y z
N MET A 1 -13.30 21.02 49.30
CA MET A 1 -13.34 21.46 47.88
C MET A 1 -12.00 21.23 47.15
N ALA A 2 -11.29 20.10 47.39
CA ALA A 2 -9.92 19.91 46.88
C ALA A 2 -9.70 18.62 46.06
N GLU A 3 -10.75 17.82 45.80
CA GLU A 3 -10.59 16.52 45.11
C GLU A 3 -10.95 16.53 43.62
N ARG A 4 -11.55 17.60 43.09
CA ARG A 4 -12.02 17.63 41.69
C ARG A 4 -10.95 18.00 40.65
N GLN A 5 -9.76 18.46 41.05
CA GLN A 5 -8.73 18.94 40.10
C GLN A 5 -7.66 17.91 39.72
N LYS A 6 -7.54 16.77 40.42
CA LYS A 6 -6.48 15.77 40.14
C LYS A 6 -6.75 14.85 38.95
N LYS A 7 -7.96 14.83 38.38
CA LYS A 7 -8.31 13.93 37.25
C LYS A 7 -7.98 14.45 35.86
N LYS A 8 -7.44 15.68 35.72
CA LYS A 8 -7.37 16.37 34.43
C LYS A 8 -5.99 16.34 33.74
N THR A 9 -4.97 15.73 34.33
CA THR A 9 -3.57 15.96 33.89
C THR A 9 -2.79 14.70 33.43
N GLU A 10 -3.36 13.49 33.50
CA GLU A 10 -2.63 12.24 33.20
C GLU A 10 -3.00 11.53 31.88
N SER A 11 -3.63 12.19 30.91
CA SER A 11 -4.03 11.51 29.66
C SER A 11 -3.64 12.22 28.36
N GLN A 12 -2.54 12.97 28.37
CA GLN A 12 -2.00 13.62 27.17
C GLN A 12 -0.50 13.36 26.97
N LEU A 13 -0.10 12.09 26.92
CA LEU A 13 1.12 11.72 26.20
C LEU A 13 0.69 10.85 25.01
N PRO A 14 0.71 11.34 23.75
CA PRO A 14 0.60 10.44 22.62
C PRO A 14 1.75 9.45 22.71
N SER A 15 1.40 8.19 22.86
CA SER A 15 2.32 7.14 23.26
C SER A 15 3.41 6.93 22.20
N PHE A 16 4.69 6.94 22.59
CA PHE A 16 5.83 6.56 21.75
C PHE A 16 5.63 5.19 21.05
N ARG A 17 4.77 4.33 21.65
CA ARG A 17 4.31 3.06 21.09
C ARG A 17 3.46 3.19 19.81
N GLN A 18 2.70 4.28 19.64
CA GLN A 18 1.92 4.53 18.42
C GLN A 18 2.81 4.85 17.22
N GLN A 19 3.88 5.62 17.39
CA GLN A 19 4.84 5.92 16.32
C GLN A 19 5.57 4.65 15.84
N VAL A 20 6.03 3.79 16.76
CA VAL A 20 6.69 2.51 16.39
C VAL A 20 5.73 1.54 15.71
N ARG A 21 4.45 1.50 16.11
CA ARG A 21 3.45 0.61 15.50
C ARG A 21 3.07 1.04 14.09
N ASN A 22 3.00 2.34 13.82
CA ASN A 22 2.66 2.85 12.49
C ASN A 22 3.70 2.44 11.44
N ASN A 23 4.99 2.60 11.77
CA ASN A 23 6.07 2.17 10.88
C ASN A 23 6.06 0.65 10.61
N ARG A 24 5.64 -0.16 11.60
CA ARG A 24 5.51 -1.61 11.41
C ARG A 24 4.33 -1.98 10.50
N ILE A 25 3.21 -1.27 10.58
CA ILE A 25 2.06 -1.52 9.70
C ILE A 25 2.42 -1.18 8.25
N VAL A 26 3.02 -0.01 8.02
CA VAL A 26 3.45 0.40 6.66
C VAL A 26 4.46 -0.60 6.10
N ALA A 27 5.46 -0.99 6.89
CA ALA A 27 6.43 -2.01 6.48
C ALA A 27 5.79 -3.38 6.21
N ALA A 28 4.81 -3.78 7.05
CA ALA A 28 4.09 -5.04 6.85
C ALA A 28 3.25 -5.01 5.58
N VAL A 29 2.52 -3.92 5.33
CA VAL A 29 1.74 -3.72 4.10
C VAL A 29 2.65 -3.80 2.88
N TYR A 30 3.78 -3.09 2.87
CA TYR A 30 4.76 -3.15 1.80
C TYR A 30 5.24 -4.58 1.53
N PHE A 31 5.62 -5.30 2.59
CA PHE A 31 6.12 -6.66 2.47
C PHE A 31 5.05 -7.62 1.94
N VAL A 32 3.82 -7.52 2.45
CA VAL A 32 2.69 -8.35 2.03
C VAL A 32 2.32 -8.09 0.58
N LEU A 33 2.16 -6.82 0.17
CA LEU A 33 1.88 -6.44 -1.21
C LEU A 33 2.95 -6.97 -2.16
N ARG A 34 4.23 -6.77 -1.82
CA ARG A 34 5.34 -7.21 -2.65
C ARG A 34 5.42 -8.74 -2.76
N PHE A 35 5.10 -9.45 -1.69
CA PHE A 35 4.97 -10.91 -1.69
C PHE A 35 3.86 -11.38 -2.64
N PHE A 36 2.67 -10.75 -2.58
CA PHE A 36 1.57 -11.06 -3.49
C PHE A 36 1.93 -10.87 -4.96
N VAL A 37 2.57 -9.75 -5.31
CA VAL A 37 2.98 -9.50 -6.71
C VAL A 37 3.97 -10.57 -7.19
N VAL A 38 4.94 -10.98 -6.37
CA VAL A 38 5.87 -12.05 -6.72
C VAL A 38 5.16 -13.39 -6.92
N LEU A 39 4.18 -13.71 -6.06
CA LEU A 39 3.38 -14.92 -6.24
C LEU A 39 2.60 -14.91 -7.55
N VAL A 40 1.96 -13.78 -7.89
CA VAL A 40 1.24 -13.63 -9.16
C VAL A 40 2.21 -13.74 -10.34
N MET A 41 3.38 -13.12 -10.26
CA MET A 41 4.42 -13.22 -11.31
C MET A 41 4.83 -14.68 -11.56
N ILE A 42 5.01 -15.47 -10.51
CA ILE A 42 5.31 -16.90 -10.61
C ILE A 42 4.12 -17.65 -11.23
N ALA A 43 2.89 -17.38 -10.79
CA ALA A 43 1.69 -18.01 -11.34
C ALA A 43 1.53 -17.74 -12.84
N GLN A 44 1.83 -16.52 -13.29
CA GLN A 44 1.76 -16.15 -14.70
C GLN A 44 2.86 -16.77 -15.55
N LEU A 45 4.03 -17.04 -14.96
CA LEU A 45 5.08 -17.81 -15.60
C LEU A 45 4.61 -19.25 -15.91
N PHE A 46 3.86 -19.88 -15.00
CA PHE A 46 3.25 -21.20 -15.23
C PHE A 46 2.13 -21.15 -16.28
N ASN A 47 1.30 -20.10 -16.28
CA ASN A 47 0.24 -19.92 -17.28
C ASN A 47 0.78 -19.59 -18.69
N ARG A 48 2.10 -19.40 -18.86
CA ARG A 48 2.74 -18.95 -20.12
C ARG A 48 2.11 -17.68 -20.71
N ASN A 49 1.43 -16.88 -19.89
CA ASN A 49 0.82 -15.64 -20.31
C ASN A 49 1.86 -14.51 -20.21
N PHE A 50 2.56 -14.27 -21.31
CA PHE A 50 3.65 -13.29 -21.39
C PHE A 50 3.16 -11.85 -21.18
N GLU A 51 1.92 -11.52 -21.53
CA GLU A 51 1.35 -10.20 -21.29
C GLU A 51 1.24 -9.93 -19.79
N ASN A 52 0.64 -10.86 -19.05
CA ASN A 52 0.52 -10.75 -17.61
C ASN A 52 1.87 -10.81 -16.88
N PHE A 53 2.84 -11.56 -17.43
CA PHE A 53 4.21 -11.57 -16.92
C PHE A 53 4.88 -10.19 -17.09
N PHE A 54 4.70 -9.53 -18.23
CA PHE A 54 5.20 -8.18 -18.46
C PHE A 54 4.54 -7.15 -17.52
N LEU A 55 3.22 -7.22 -17.33
CA LEU A 55 2.50 -6.37 -16.38
C LEU A 55 2.97 -6.56 -14.94
N CYS A 56 3.29 -7.81 -14.53
CA CYS A 56 3.89 -8.06 -13.22
C CYS A 56 5.26 -7.38 -13.07
N ILE A 57 6.11 -7.42 -14.10
CA ILE A 57 7.40 -6.70 -14.09
C ILE A 57 7.17 -5.20 -14.00
N LEU A 58 6.23 -4.67 -14.78
CA LEU A 58 5.87 -3.26 -14.76
C LEU A 58 5.39 -2.84 -13.37
N THR A 59 4.53 -3.63 -12.73
CA THR A 59 4.05 -3.42 -11.36
C THR A 59 5.22 -3.38 -10.37
N LEU A 60 6.19 -4.29 -10.49
CA LEU A 60 7.39 -4.30 -9.64
C LEU A 60 8.21 -3.01 -9.77
N ILE A 61 8.35 -2.51 -11.00
CA ILE A 61 9.04 -1.25 -11.30
C ILE A 61 8.22 -0.07 -10.75
N LEU A 62 6.90 -0.08 -10.94
CA LEU A 62 6.01 0.96 -10.46
C LEU A 62 6.01 1.03 -8.93
N PHE A 63 6.11 -0.10 -8.23
CA PHE A 63 6.24 -0.15 -6.76
C PHE A 63 7.55 0.46 -6.26
N LEU A 64 8.60 0.53 -7.08
CA LEU A 64 9.83 1.23 -6.74
C LEU A 64 9.64 2.76 -6.79
N ILE A 65 8.86 3.26 -7.76
CA ILE A 65 8.66 4.70 -7.98
C ILE A 65 8.20 5.45 -6.71
N PRO A 66 7.14 5.06 -5.99
CA PRO A 66 6.65 5.82 -4.83
C PRO A 66 7.70 5.88 -3.72
N SER A 67 8.38 4.77 -3.42
CA SER A 67 9.47 4.75 -2.42
C SER A 67 10.69 5.58 -2.86
N PHE A 68 10.99 5.65 -4.17
CA PHE A 68 12.04 6.53 -4.70
C PHE A 68 11.63 8.01 -4.60
N LEU A 69 10.37 8.32 -4.89
CA LEU A 69 9.83 9.67 -4.86
C LEU A 69 9.82 10.24 -3.43
N GLU A 70 9.40 9.44 -2.45
CA GLU A 70 9.47 9.77 -1.01
C GLU A 70 10.89 10.17 -0.60
N ARG A 71 11.88 9.36 -1.02
CA ARG A 71 13.29 9.59 -0.66
C ARG A 71 13.92 10.80 -1.35
N LYS A 72 13.44 11.15 -2.56
CA LYS A 72 13.93 12.29 -3.35
C LYS A 72 13.30 13.62 -2.91
N ILE A 73 12.01 13.62 -2.62
CA ILE A 73 11.26 14.86 -2.38
C ILE A 73 11.49 15.41 -0.96
N LYS A 74 11.98 14.63 0.01
CA LYS A 74 12.27 15.04 1.42
C LYS A 74 11.08 15.63 2.20
N ILE A 75 9.97 15.93 1.53
CA ILE A 75 8.68 16.18 2.13
C ILE A 75 8.25 14.85 2.73
N GLU A 76 7.94 14.85 4.03
CA GLU A 76 7.27 13.73 4.68
C GLU A 76 5.88 13.56 4.05
N LEU A 77 5.82 12.99 2.84
CA LEU A 77 4.60 12.39 2.35
C LEU A 77 4.28 11.32 3.39
N SER A 78 3.27 11.58 4.20
CA SER A 78 2.81 10.67 5.25
C SER A 78 2.73 9.28 4.65
N GLY A 79 3.42 8.27 5.22
CA GLY A 79 3.51 6.92 4.65
C GLY A 79 2.16 6.27 4.29
N THR A 80 1.07 6.83 4.80
CA THR A 80 -0.30 6.64 4.31
C THR A 80 -0.46 6.83 2.80
N LEU A 81 0.06 7.92 2.21
CA LEU A 81 -0.03 8.19 0.77
C LEU A 81 0.77 7.20 -0.06
N GLU A 82 1.96 6.79 0.39
CA GLU A 82 2.73 5.73 -0.27
C GLU A 82 1.93 4.43 -0.32
N VAL A 83 1.31 4.04 0.81
CA VAL A 83 0.44 2.87 0.88
C VAL A 83 -0.76 2.99 -0.06
N ILE A 84 -1.41 4.16 -0.13
CA ILE A 84 -2.54 4.39 -1.04
C ILE A 84 -2.11 4.21 -2.50
N ILE A 85 -0.97 4.78 -2.90
CA ILE A 85 -0.44 4.65 -4.27
C ILE A 85 -0.10 3.18 -4.56
N LEU A 86 0.54 2.47 -3.64
CA LEU A 86 0.85 1.05 -3.81
C LEU A 86 -0.40 0.19 -3.96
N LEU A 87 -1.44 0.45 -3.17
CA LEU A 87 -2.74 -0.23 -3.27
C LEU A 87 -3.44 0.08 -4.60
N PHE A 88 -3.39 1.34 -5.03
CA PHE A 88 -3.97 1.78 -6.30
C PHE A 88 -3.32 1.06 -7.49
N ILE A 89 -1.98 1.05 -7.54
CA ILE A 89 -1.22 0.34 -8.58
C ILE A 89 -1.55 -1.15 -8.58
N PHE A 90 -1.60 -1.77 -7.39
CA PHE A 90 -1.96 -3.18 -7.27
C PHE A 90 -3.37 -3.47 -7.81
N ALA A 91 -4.33 -2.61 -7.49
CA ALA A 91 -5.69 -2.74 -7.94
C ALA A 91 -5.82 -2.52 -9.46
N ALA A 92 -5.14 -1.52 -10.02
CA ALA A 92 -5.17 -1.24 -11.45
C ALA A 92 -4.51 -2.34 -12.29
N GLU A 93 -3.31 -2.78 -11.90
CA GLU A 93 -2.52 -3.74 -12.69
C GLU A 93 -2.92 -5.19 -12.40
N ILE A 94 -2.92 -5.62 -11.14
CA ILE A 94 -3.12 -7.04 -10.80
C ILE A 94 -4.60 -7.40 -10.79
N LEU A 95 -5.46 -6.58 -10.17
CA LEU A 95 -6.90 -6.90 -10.17
C LEU A 95 -7.54 -6.52 -11.51
N GLY A 96 -7.21 -5.36 -12.05
CA GLY A 96 -7.74 -4.88 -13.32
C GLY A 96 -7.36 -5.78 -14.49
N GLU A 97 -6.07 -5.92 -14.78
CA GLU A 97 -5.59 -6.67 -15.95
C GLU A 97 -5.59 -8.19 -15.70
N ILE A 98 -4.90 -8.65 -14.64
CA ILE A 98 -4.68 -10.09 -14.44
C ILE A 98 -5.96 -10.84 -14.05
N GLN A 99 -6.82 -10.25 -13.21
CA GLN A 99 -8.11 -10.83 -12.84
C GLN A 99 -9.26 -10.36 -13.76
N ALA A 100 -8.97 -9.53 -14.76
CA ALA A 100 -9.97 -8.95 -15.69
C ALA A 100 -11.10 -8.17 -14.97
N TYR A 101 -10.83 -7.51 -13.83
CA TYR A 101 -11.86 -6.79 -13.08
C TYR A 101 -12.44 -5.60 -13.85
N TYR A 102 -11.71 -5.01 -14.80
CA TYR A 102 -12.25 -3.98 -15.69
C TYR A 102 -13.47 -4.47 -16.49
N ILE A 103 -13.54 -5.78 -16.74
CA ILE A 103 -14.63 -6.40 -17.51
C ILE A 103 -15.64 -7.04 -16.55
N ALA A 104 -15.17 -7.67 -15.47
CA ALA A 104 -16.02 -8.37 -14.52
C ALA A 104 -16.88 -7.41 -13.66
N PHE A 105 -16.35 -6.21 -13.35
CA PHE A 105 -17.02 -5.21 -12.52
C PHE A 105 -17.13 -3.87 -13.25
N PRO A 106 -18.34 -3.45 -13.67
CA PRO A 106 -18.52 -2.25 -14.51
C PRO A 106 -18.13 -0.93 -13.83
N TYR A 107 -17.97 -0.91 -12.51
CA TYR A 107 -17.56 0.28 -11.75
C TYR A 107 -16.09 0.24 -11.31
N TRP A 108 -15.31 -0.77 -11.70
CA TRP A 108 -13.93 -0.93 -11.24
C TRP A 108 -13.04 0.28 -11.58
N ASP A 109 -13.12 0.74 -12.82
CA ASP A 109 -12.39 1.94 -13.28
C ASP A 109 -12.81 3.20 -12.51
N THR A 110 -14.10 3.34 -12.20
CA THR A 110 -14.64 4.48 -11.44
C THR A 110 -14.25 4.46 -9.96
N MET A 111 -13.94 3.30 -9.38
CA MET A 111 -13.43 3.21 -8.01
C MET A 111 -11.95 3.57 -7.90
N LEU A 112 -11.24 3.46 -9.03
CA LEU A 112 -9.82 3.76 -9.14
C LEU A 112 -9.60 5.28 -9.39
N HIS A 113 -10.40 5.91 -10.24
CA HIS A 113 -10.32 7.35 -10.54
C HIS A 113 -10.82 8.26 -9.41
#